data_AF-A0A956Q0Q6-F1
#
_entry.id   AF-A0A956Q0Q6-F1
#
_cell.length_a   1.000
_cell.length_b   1.000
_cell.length_c   1.000
_cell.angle_alpha   90.00
_cell.angle_beta   90.00
_cell.angle_gamma   90.00
#
_symmetry.space_group_name_H-M   'P 1'
#
loop_
_entity.id
_entity.type
_entity.pdbx_description
1 polymer ?
#
loop_
_entity_poly.entity_id
_entity_poly.type
_entity_poly.pdbx_seq_one_letter_code
_entity_poly.pdbx_strand_id
1 'polypeptide(L)'
;MWFLRWFVTFLVLLFCVWFATANLDPVGLNNPWSGQYHTMPVAVLVLGSIATGIAIWGVVSFFASLGLRSEIRTLNRRNRELKSELTRLRNMSVLEDHELFGPLDERDATFPGAGGADSRQQGADR
;
A
#
# COMPACT_ATOMS: atom_id res chain seq x y z
N MET A 1 -8.96 -7.53 -15.12
CA MET A 1 -9.07 -7.20 -16.56
C MET A 1 -9.88 -5.91 -16.73
N TRP A 2 -9.24 -4.82 -17.17
CA TRP A 2 -9.86 -3.49 -17.28
C TRP A 2 -11.11 -3.45 -18.18
N PHE A 3 -11.10 -4.22 -19.27
CA PHE A 3 -12.20 -4.34 -20.22
C PHE A 3 -13.48 -4.97 -19.63
N LEU A 4 -13.35 -5.96 -18.73
CA LEU A 4 -14.52 -6.61 -18.12
C LEU A 4 -15.31 -5.64 -17.24
N ARG A 5 -14.63 -4.70 -16.55
CA ARG A 5 -15.29 -3.63 -15.79
C ARG A 5 -16.15 -2.77 -16.68
N TRP A 6 -15.60 -2.29 -17.80
CA TRP A 6 -16.36 -1.44 -18.74
C TRP A 6 -17.51 -2.18 -19.41
N PHE A 7 -17.31 -3.45 -19.76
CA PHE A 7 -18.38 -4.26 -20.34
C PHE A 7 -19.56 -4.43 -19.37
N VAL A 8 -19.29 -4.75 -18.10
CA VAL A 8 -20.33 -4.86 -17.07
C VAL A 8 -21.01 -3.51 -16.84
N THR A 9 -20.26 -2.40 -16.76
CA THR A 9 -20.84 -1.07 -16.61
C THR A 9 -21.77 -0.71 -17.76
N PHE A 10 -21.37 -1.01 -19.00
CA PHE A 10 -22.20 -0.78 -20.18
C PHE A 10 -23.48 -1.63 -20.16
N LEU A 11 -23.38 -2.90 -19.75
CA LEU A 11 -24.53 -3.79 -19.65
C LEU A 11 -25.54 -3.31 -18.61
N VAL A 12 -25.05 -2.83 -17.45
CA VAL A 12 -25.89 -2.20 -16.42
C VAL A 12 -26.55 -0.93 -16.94
N LEU A 13 -25.82 -0.10 -17.70
CA LEU A 13 -26.38 1.11 -18.31
C LEU A 13 -27.54 0.77 -19.27
N LEU A 14 -27.34 -0.21 -20.16
CA LEU A 14 -28.39 -0.66 -21.07
C LEU A 14 -29.61 -1.18 -20.32
N PHE A 15 -29.39 -1.96 -19.27
CA PHE A 15 -30.48 -2.45 -18.41
C PHE A 15 -31.27 -1.30 -17.79
N CYS A 16 -30.59 -0.27 -17.26
CA CYS A 16 -31.24 0.92 -16.72
C CYS A 16 -32.08 1.65 -17.77
N VAL A 17 -31.57 1.82 -19.00
CA VAL A 17 -32.32 2.48 -20.09
C VAL A 17 -33.54 1.65 -20.48
N TRP A 18 -33.36 0.35 -20.68
CA TRP A 18 -34.46 -0.56 -21.01
C TRP A 18 -35.54 -0.54 -19.93
N PHE A 19 -35.15 -0.67 -18.66
CA PHE A 19 -36.06 -0.56 -17.52
C PHE A 19 -36.78 0.78 -17.48
N ALA A 20 -36.08 1.90 -17.76
CA ALA A 20 -36.68 3.22 -17.80
C ALA A 20 -37.79 3.31 -18.86
N THR A 21 -37.50 2.83 -20.07
CA THR A 21 -38.44 2.87 -21.20
C THR A 21 -39.62 1.92 -21.02
N ALA A 22 -39.41 0.79 -20.34
CA ALA A 22 -40.46 -0.20 -20.06
C ALA A 22 -41.41 0.24 -18.94
N ASN A 23 -41.02 1.20 -18.10
CA ASN A 23 -41.77 1.63 -16.90
C ASN A 23 -42.04 3.14 -16.91
N LEU A 24 -42.51 3.65 -18.06
CA LEU A 24 -42.91 5.05 -18.23
C LEU A 24 -44.30 5.37 -17.66
N ASP A 25 -45.06 4.35 -17.26
CA ASP A 25 -46.40 4.54 -16.73
C ASP A 25 -46.38 5.40 -15.47
N PRO A 26 -47.21 6.45 -15.42
CA PRO A 26 -47.25 7.38 -14.30
C PRO A 26 -47.92 6.74 -13.08
N VAL A 27 -47.27 6.86 -11.93
CA VAL A 27 -47.86 6.50 -10.63
C VAL A 27 -48.14 7.76 -9.81
N GLY A 28 -49.28 7.76 -9.13
CA GLY A 28 -49.64 8.84 -8.22
C GLY A 28 -48.83 8.77 -6.93
N LEU A 29 -48.13 9.85 -6.62
CA LEU A 29 -47.43 10.06 -5.35
C LEU A 29 -48.26 10.99 -4.49
N ASN A 30 -48.47 10.59 -3.24
CA ASN A 30 -48.98 11.48 -2.21
C ASN A 30 -47.77 12.22 -1.62
N ASN A 31 -47.68 13.53 -1.84
CA ASN A 31 -46.64 14.32 -1.20
C ASN A 31 -47.09 14.77 0.21
N PRO A 32 -46.50 14.25 1.29
CA PRO A 32 -46.91 14.60 2.65
C PRO A 32 -46.64 16.07 3.02
N TRP A 33 -45.75 16.76 2.29
CA TRP A 33 -45.40 18.16 2.58
C TRP A 33 -46.27 19.20 1.87
N SER A 34 -46.83 18.91 0.70
CA SER A 34 -47.64 19.87 -0.06
C SER A 34 -49.12 19.49 -0.18
N GLY A 35 -49.50 18.27 0.23
CA GLY A 35 -50.88 17.77 0.12
C GLY A 35 -51.38 17.62 -1.33
N GLN A 36 -50.50 17.80 -2.31
CA GLN A 36 -50.83 17.67 -3.73
C GLN A 36 -50.45 16.29 -4.24
N TYR A 37 -51.36 15.71 -5.03
CA TYR A 37 -51.09 14.50 -5.80
C TYR A 37 -50.23 14.86 -6.99
N HIS A 38 -49.05 14.24 -7.09
CA HIS A 38 -48.18 14.40 -8.24
C HIS A 38 -47.98 13.05 -8.91
N THR A 39 -48.16 13.00 -10.23
CA THR A 39 -47.92 11.79 -11.00
C THR A 39 -46.50 11.83 -11.58
N MET A 40 -45.71 10.81 -11.29
CA MET A 40 -44.39 10.64 -11.91
C MET A 40 -44.24 9.22 -12.45
N PRO A 41 -43.49 9.02 -13.55
CA PRO A 41 -43.17 7.69 -14.02
C PRO A 41 -42.42 6.87 -12.96
N VAL A 42 -42.76 5.59 -12.83
CA VAL A 42 -42.08 4.66 -11.90
C VAL A 42 -40.57 4.63 -12.16
N ALA A 43 -40.17 4.66 -13.43
CA ALA A 43 -38.78 4.73 -13.85
C ALA A 43 -38.00 5.85 -13.14
N VAL A 44 -38.58 7.05 -13.01
CA VAL A 44 -37.91 8.21 -12.41
C VAL A 44 -37.69 8.00 -10.92
N LEU A 45 -38.67 7.43 -10.21
CA LEU A 45 -38.57 7.15 -8.78
C LEU A 45 -37.51 6.09 -8.47
N VAL A 46 -37.55 4.99 -9.20
CA VAL A 46 -36.63 3.86 -9.00
C VAL A 46 -35.20 4.27 -9.37
N LEU A 47 -35.00 4.87 -10.54
CA LEU A 47 -33.67 5.33 -10.95
C LEU A 47 -33.17 6.46 -10.05
N GLY A 48 -34.04 7.37 -9.63
CA GLY A 48 -33.71 8.45 -8.70
C GLY A 48 -33.21 7.94 -7.36
N SER A 49 -33.86 6.92 -6.79
CA SER A 49 -33.45 6.30 -5.52
C SER A 49 -32.12 5.54 -5.63
N ILE A 50 -31.91 4.81 -6.74
CA ILE A 50 -30.63 4.14 -7.01
C ILE A 50 -29.51 5.18 -7.17
N ALA A 51 -29.75 6.23 -7.95
CA ALA A 51 -28.77 7.28 -8.19
C ALA A 51 -28.38 8.02 -6.91
N THR A 52 -29.34 8.30 -6.03
CA THR A 52 -29.05 8.90 -4.71
C THR A 52 -28.25 7.95 -3.83
N GLY A 53 -28.57 6.66 -3.82
CA GLY A 53 -27.75 5.65 -3.12
C GLY A 53 -26.31 5.60 -3.61
N ILE A 54 -26.09 5.62 -4.93
CA ILE A 54 -24.75 5.66 -5.54
C ILE A 54 -24.03 6.95 -5.18
N ALA A 55 -24.71 8.10 -5.20
CA ALA A 55 -24.12 9.37 -4.84
C ALA A 55 -23.64 9.38 -3.38
N ILE A 56 -24.49 8.94 -2.45
CA ILE A 56 -24.15 8.83 -1.02
C ILE A 56 -22.96 7.89 -0.84
N TRP A 57 -22.99 6.71 -1.48
CA TRP A 57 -21.88 5.77 -1.43
C TRP A 57 -20.57 6.37 -1.94
N GLY A 58 -20.63 7.12 -3.05
CA GLY A 58 -19.49 7.83 -3.60
C GLY A 58 -18.89 8.84 -2.61
N VAL A 59 -19.74 9.61 -1.93
CA VAL A 59 -19.30 10.57 -0.89
C VAL A 59 -18.64 9.84 0.29
N VAL A 60 -19.27 8.79 0.81
CA VAL A 60 -18.71 7.98 1.91
C VAL A 60 -17.36 7.38 1.51
N SER A 61 -17.28 6.81 0.30
CA SER A 61 -16.06 6.22 -0.25
C SER A 61 -14.93 7.26 -0.42
N PHE A 62 -15.28 8.48 -0.82
CA PHE A 62 -14.32 9.58 -0.94
C PHE A 62 -13.71 9.93 0.42
N PHE A 63 -14.53 10.11 1.45
CA PHE A 63 -14.04 10.38 2.80
C PHE A 63 -13.23 9.21 3.39
N ALA A 64 -13.68 7.97 3.18
CA ALA A 64 -12.92 6.79 3.58
C ALA A 64 -11.53 6.75 2.92
N SER A 65 -11.46 7.04 1.62
CA SER A 65 -10.21 7.07 0.87
C SER A 65 -9.21 8.12 1.37
N LEU A 66 -9.69 9.23 1.94
CA LEU A 66 -8.84 10.24 2.58
C LEU A 66 -8.27 9.75 3.92
N GLY A 67 -9.08 9.05 4.73
CA GLY A 67 -8.64 8.44 5.98
C GLY A 67 -7.56 7.37 5.78
N LEU A 68 -7.71 6.51 4.76
CA LEU A 68 -6.70 5.49 4.45
C LEU A 68 -5.34 6.11 4.07
N ARG A 69 -5.32 7.29 3.44
CA ARG A 69 -4.07 7.97 3.09
C ARG A 69 -3.32 8.52 4.29
N SER A 70 -4.03 9.00 5.32
CA SER A 70 -3.38 9.46 6.56
C SER A 70 -2.82 8.28 7.35
N GLU A 71 -3.54 7.16 7.37
CA GLU A 71 -3.09 5.92 8.00
C GLU A 71 -1.86 5.33 7.29
N ILE A 72 -1.80 5.35 5.97
CA ILE A 72 -0.60 4.94 5.20
C ILE A 72 0.62 5.81 5.54
N ARG A 73 0.43 7.11 5.79
CA ARG A 73 1.54 8.00 6.18
C ARG A 73 2.04 7.71 7.58
N THR A 74 1.15 7.47 8.55
CA THR A 74 1.54 7.13 9.93
C THR A 74 2.18 5.75 10.00
N LEU A 75 1.66 4.76 9.27
CA LEU A 75 2.25 3.42 9.20
C LEU A 75 3.65 3.43 8.59
N ASN A 76 3.86 4.20 7.52
CA ASN A 76 5.18 4.36 6.91
C ASN A 76 6.18 5.08 7.83
N ARG A 77 5.73 6.06 8.62
CA ARG A 77 6.59 6.76 9.58
C ARG A 77 7.04 5.83 10.70
N ARG A 78 6.12 5.04 11.27
CA ARG A 78 6.43 4.00 12.26
C ARG A 78 7.36 2.92 11.72
N ASN A 79 7.15 2.47 10.48
CA ASN A 79 8.03 1.48 9.85
C ASN A 79 9.47 2.00 9.69
N ARG A 80 9.64 3.28 9.31
CA ARG A 80 10.97 3.91 9.21
C ARG A 80 11.64 4.06 10.58
N GLU A 81 10.89 4.45 11.59
CA GLU A 81 11.37 4.62 12.97
C GLU A 81 11.86 3.28 13.54
N LEU A 82 11.05 2.23 13.46
CA LEU A 82 11.42 0.88 13.87
C LEU A 82 12.65 0.34 13.13
N LYS A 83 12.76 0.58 11.82
CA LYS A 83 13.97 0.22 11.05
C LYS A 83 15.21 0.97 11.52
N SER A 84 15.07 2.25 11.88
CA SER A 84 16.18 3.07 12.38
C SER A 84 16.63 2.61 13.76
N GLU A 85 15.71 2.24 14.64
CA GLU A 85 16.02 1.67 15.97
C GLU A 85 16.76 0.34 15.83
N LEU A 86 16.27 -0.55 14.98
CA LEU A 86 16.91 -1.84 14.73
C LEU A 86 18.33 -1.67 14.17
N THR A 87 18.51 -0.70 13.26
CA THR A 87 19.83 -0.36 12.70
C THR A 87 20.76 0.20 13.77
N ARG A 88 20.25 1.03 14.67
CA ARG A 88 21.02 1.64 15.75
C ARG A 88 21.45 0.59 16.79
N LEU A 89 20.54 -0.31 17.18
CA LEU A 89 20.84 -1.44 18.05
C LEU A 89 21.89 -2.36 17.44
N ARG A 90 21.74 -2.71 16.15
CA ARG A 90 22.73 -3.50 15.43
C ARG A 90 24.09 -2.81 15.36
N ASN A 91 24.12 -1.51 15.12
CA ASN A 91 25.39 -0.78 15.08
C ASN A 91 26.02 -0.66 16.47
N MET A 92 25.23 -0.56 17.55
CA MET A 92 25.77 -0.60 18.92
C MET A 92 26.40 -1.94 19.25
N SER A 93 25.73 -3.06 18.93
CA SER A 93 26.32 -4.39 19.17
C SER A 93 27.60 -4.62 18.36
N VAL A 94 27.66 -4.12 17.13
CA VAL A 94 28.88 -4.22 16.28
C VAL A 94 30.02 -3.35 16.82
N LEU A 95 29.72 -2.19 17.40
CA LEU A 95 30.73 -1.33 18.03
C LEU A 95 31.28 -1.95 19.32
N GLU A 96 30.42 -2.53 20.16
CA GLU A 96 30.85 -3.26 21.37
C GLU A 96 31.73 -4.46 21.01
N ASP A 97 31.38 -5.22 19.96
CA ASP A 97 32.23 -6.30 19.46
C ASP A 97 33.57 -5.75 18.92
N HIS A 98 33.59 -4.62 18.21
CA HIS A 98 34.82 -4.05 17.65
C HIS A 98 35.73 -3.38 18.71
N GLU A 99 35.18 -2.90 19.83
CA GLU A 99 35.97 -2.43 20.98
C GLU A 99 36.52 -3.59 21.82
N LEU A 100 35.79 -4.71 21.89
CA LEU A 100 36.25 -5.93 22.56
C LEU A 100 37.29 -6.69 21.72
N PHE A 101 37.13 -6.66 20.40
CA PHE A 101 38.08 -7.14 19.39
C PHE A 101 38.70 -5.93 18.69
N GLY A 102 39.62 -5.24 19.39
CA GLY A 102 40.47 -4.22 18.77
C GLY A 102 41.12 -4.76 17.49
N PRO A 103 41.54 -3.89 16.55
CA PRO A 103 42.05 -4.31 15.23
C PRO A 103 43.03 -5.44 15.45
N LEU A 104 42.70 -6.62 14.89
CA LEU A 104 43.60 -7.77 14.94
C LEU A 104 44.92 -7.27 14.38
N ASP A 105 45.90 -7.06 15.28
CA ASP A 105 47.21 -6.60 14.87
C ASP A 105 47.77 -7.71 14.01
N GLU A 106 47.78 -7.47 12.71
CA GLU A 106 48.28 -8.38 11.69
C GLU A 106 49.76 -8.74 11.94
N ARG A 107 50.42 -8.03 12.87
CA ARG A 107 51.79 -8.29 13.35
C ARG A 107 51.91 -9.48 14.30
N ASP A 108 50.83 -9.91 14.95
CA ASP A 108 50.86 -11.04 15.89
C ASP A 108 50.61 -12.40 15.20
N ALA A 109 50.36 -12.42 13.89
CA ALA A 109 50.27 -13.65 13.10
C ALA A 109 51.63 -14.31 12.77
N THR A 110 52.72 -13.90 13.44
CA THR A 110 53.99 -14.63 13.34
C THR A 110 53.98 -15.80 14.32
N PHE A 111 53.58 -16.97 13.83
CA PHE A 111 53.63 -18.23 14.57
C PHE A 111 55.07 -18.50 15.07
N PRO A 112 55.31 -18.65 16.39
CA PRO A 112 56.61 -19.02 16.92
C PRO A 112 56.79 -20.52 16.73
N GLY A 113 57.22 -20.93 15.54
CA GLY A 113 57.33 -22.36 15.23
C GLY A 113 57.93 -22.76 13.90
N ALA A 114 58.27 -21.84 13.00
CA ALA A 114 58.98 -22.18 11.76
C ALA A 114 60.49 -22.07 11.96
N GLY A 115 61.02 -22.85 12.90
CA GLY A 115 62.44 -23.14 12.96
C GLY A 115 62.80 -24.14 11.87
N GLY A 116 63.81 -23.78 11.06
CA GLY A 116 64.68 -24.75 10.39
C GLY A 116 64.42 -24.99 8.91
N ALA A 117 65.41 -24.56 8.11
CA ALA A 117 65.93 -25.17 6.88
C ALA A 117 65.98 -24.19 5.69
N ASP A 118 67.14 -23.59 5.45
CA ASP A 118 67.88 -23.73 4.17
C ASP A 118 69.21 -22.95 4.25
N SER A 119 70.33 -23.67 4.42
CA SER A 119 71.36 -23.89 3.39
C SER A 119 72.09 -22.61 2.95
N ARG A 120 73.29 -22.35 3.49
CA ARG A 120 74.57 -22.70 2.83
C ARG A 120 74.46 -22.73 1.30
N GLN A 121 74.83 -21.63 0.66
CA GLN A 121 75.90 -21.55 -0.37
C GLN A 121 75.77 -20.22 -1.13
N GLN A 122 76.76 -19.35 -0.99
CA GLN A 122 77.57 -18.83 -2.11
C GLN A 122 78.48 -17.71 -1.58
N GLY A 123 79.70 -18.11 -1.27
CA GLY A 123 80.86 -17.28 -1.57
C GLY A 123 81.43 -17.72 -2.93
N ALA A 124 82.23 -16.81 -3.51
CA ALA A 124 83.02 -16.95 -4.73
C ALA A 124 82.27 -16.70 -6.06
N ASP A 125 82.42 -15.48 -6.60
CA ASP A 125 83.31 -15.17 -7.73
C ASP A 125 83.23 -13.64 -7.95
N ARG A 126 84.31 -12.89 -7.70
CA ARG A 126 85.24 -12.31 -8.71
C ARG A 126 84.57 -11.43 -9.75
#